data_AF-A0A7J9QYV2-F1
#
_entry.id   AF-A0A7J9QYV2-F1
#
_cell.length_a   1.000
_cell.length_b   1.000
_cell.length_c   1.000
_cell.angle_alpha   90.00
_cell.angle_beta   90.00
_cell.angle_gamma   90.00
#
_symmetry.space_group_name_H-M   'P 1'
#
loop_
_entity.id
_entity.type
_entity.pdbx_description
1 polymer ?
#
loop_
_entity_poly.entity_id
_entity_poly.type
_entity_poly.pdbx_seq_one_letter_code
_entity_poly.pdbx_strand_id
1 'polypeptide(L)'
;MAIEKWLAVTGVALFAMFVGEMVSVYYFMTDVPEDFQFGSDFDPNPKILQFISIGVAPAGILAGLSYLMSRRYGSKSVGYLIIAGGVVMLVGMTYVYTLVDKVEDEFITDLVTYVPILFMVLSIPVMVVGATLLKLKKRRPRKEYF
;
A
#
# COMPACT_ATOMS: atom_id res chain seq x y z
N MET A 1 7.95 6.67 20.83
CA MET A 1 7.36 5.35 20.49
C MET A 1 5.86 5.42 20.22
N ALA A 2 5.07 6.29 20.86
CA ALA A 2 3.63 6.36 20.56
C ALA A 2 3.37 6.90 19.15
N ILE A 3 3.95 8.05 18.79
CA ILE A 3 3.70 8.72 17.50
C ILE A 3 4.18 7.87 16.32
N GLU A 4 5.38 7.31 16.36
CA GLU A 4 5.92 6.49 15.26
C GLU A 4 5.08 5.22 15.03
N LYS A 5 4.55 4.65 16.12
CA LYS A 5 3.67 3.49 16.05
C LYS A 5 2.31 3.86 15.44
N TRP A 6 1.72 4.97 15.86
CA TRP A 6 0.45 5.44 15.29
C TRP A 6 0.59 5.81 13.81
N LEU A 7 1.67 6.47 13.40
CA LEU A 7 1.97 6.74 11.99
C LEU A 7 2.08 5.44 11.18
N ALA A 8 2.76 4.43 11.72
CA ALA A 8 2.89 3.14 11.05
C ALA A 8 1.54 2.40 10.97
N VAL A 9 0.70 2.46 12.01
CA VAL A 9 -0.66 1.90 11.99
C VAL A 9 -1.52 2.58 10.93
N THR A 10 -1.51 3.91 10.88
CA THR A 10 -2.24 4.67 9.84
C THR A 10 -1.73 4.33 8.45
N GLY A 11 -0.41 4.15 8.28
CA GLY A 11 0.17 3.69 7.01
C GLY A 11 -0.38 2.34 6.57
N VAL A 12 -0.47 1.36 7.47
CA VAL A 12 -1.07 0.04 7.18
C VAL A 12 -2.55 0.19 6.79
N ALA A 13 -3.31 1.02 7.50
CA ALA A 13 -4.71 1.26 7.18
C ALA A 13 -4.90 1.87 5.78
N LEU A 14 -4.04 2.82 5.38
CA LEU A 14 -4.06 3.41 4.04
C LEU A 14 -3.66 2.40 2.95
N PHE A 15 -2.69 1.51 3.20
CA PHE A 15 -2.40 0.41 2.27
C PHE A 15 -3.61 -0.52 2.11
N ALA A 16 -4.29 -0.87 3.20
CA ALA A 16 -5.49 -1.71 3.16
C ALA A 16 -6.66 -1.03 2.43
N MET A 17 -6.86 0.27 2.67
CA MET A 17 -7.86 1.08 1.98
C MET A 17 -7.59 1.11 0.47
N PHE A 18 -6.35 1.41 0.06
CA PHE A 18 -5.95 1.40 -1.34
C PHE A 18 -6.21 0.04 -2.01
N VAL A 19 -5.86 -1.06 -1.35
CA VAL A 19 -6.15 -2.41 -1.84
C VAL A 19 -7.66 -2.61 -2.01
N GLY A 20 -8.47 -2.22 -1.02
CA GLY A 20 -9.93 -2.32 -1.10
C GLY A 20 -10.50 -1.55 -2.28
N GLU A 21 -10.06 -0.30 -2.46
CA GLU A 21 -10.48 0.56 -3.58
C GLU A 21 -10.14 -0.06 -4.95
N MET A 22 -8.92 -0.59 -5.09
CA MET A 22 -8.48 -1.26 -6.31
C MET A 22 -9.29 -2.53 -6.58
N VAL A 23 -9.55 -3.34 -5.56
CA VAL A 23 -10.39 -4.54 -5.70
C VAL A 23 -11.81 -4.16 -6.12
N SER A 24 -12.40 -3.14 -5.49
CA SER A 24 -13.76 -2.70 -5.81
C SER A 24 -13.89 -2.21 -7.25
N VAL A 25 -12.95 -1.40 -7.74
CA VAL A 25 -13.01 -0.90 -9.12
C VAL A 25 -12.75 -2.00 -10.14
N TYR A 26 -11.83 -2.93 -9.88
CA TYR A 26 -11.62 -4.05 -10.80
C TYR A 26 -12.82 -4.98 -10.85
N TYR A 27 -13.47 -5.22 -9.71
CA TYR A 27 -14.70 -6.01 -9.69
C TYR A 27 -15.84 -5.31 -10.46
N PHE A 28 -15.94 -3.99 -10.37
CA PHE A 28 -16.90 -3.22 -11.17
C PHE A 28 -16.65 -3.37 -12.68
N MET A 29 -15.38 -3.34 -13.11
CA MET A 29 -14.99 -3.46 -14.52
C MET A 29 -15.10 -4.90 -15.08
N THR A 30 -15.34 -5.91 -14.23
CA THR A 30 -15.50 -7.31 -14.69
C THR A 30 -16.94 -7.70 -15.01
N ASP A 31 -17.91 -6.94 -14.52
CA ASP A 31 -19.35 -7.20 -14.69
C ASP A 31 -20.10 -5.88 -14.49
N VAL A 32 -20.12 -5.04 -15.53
CA VAL A 32 -20.82 -3.75 -15.45
C VAL A 32 -22.33 -4.00 -15.49
N PRO A 33 -23.11 -3.53 -14.50
CA PRO A 33 -24.55 -3.73 -14.50
C PRO A 33 -25.20 -3.08 -15.74
N GLU A 34 -25.95 -3.86 -16.52
CA GLU A 34 -26.60 -3.41 -17.77
C GLU A 34 -27.61 -2.25 -17.55
N ASP A 35 -28.11 -2.07 -16.33
CA ASP A 35 -29.01 -0.98 -15.93
C ASP A 35 -28.27 0.31 -15.55
N PHE A 36 -26.94 0.28 -15.50
CA PHE A 36 -26.11 1.43 -15.18
C PHE A 36 -25.91 2.29 -16.43
N GLN A 37 -26.82 3.25 -16.66
CA GLN A 37 -26.78 4.20 -17.79
C GLN A 37 -25.46 5.01 -17.90
N PHE A 38 -24.65 5.03 -16.84
CA PHE A 38 -23.34 5.69 -16.78
C PHE A 38 -22.15 4.72 -16.80
N GLY A 39 -22.39 3.41 -16.97
CA GLY A 39 -21.36 2.37 -16.93
C GLY A 39 -20.41 2.44 -18.13
N SER A 40 -20.96 2.72 -19.31
CA SER A 40 -20.23 2.87 -20.58
C SER A 40 -19.37 4.14 -20.67
N ASP A 41 -19.60 5.13 -19.81
CA ASP A 41 -18.79 6.37 -19.74
C ASP A 41 -17.73 6.31 -18.63
N PHE A 42 -17.57 5.16 -17.97
CA PHE A 42 -16.58 5.02 -16.90
C PHE A 42 -15.15 4.99 -17.45
N ASP A 43 -14.37 6.03 -17.16
CA ASP A 43 -12.93 6.04 -17.42
C ASP A 43 -12.16 5.53 -16.18
N PRO A 44 -11.50 4.36 -16.26
CA PRO A 44 -10.75 3.79 -15.13
C PRO A 44 -9.48 4.57 -14.79
N ASN A 45 -8.88 5.28 -15.75
CA ASN A 45 -7.60 5.96 -15.58
C ASN A 45 -7.60 7.03 -14.47
N PRO A 46 -8.48 8.05 -14.52
CA PRO A 46 -8.53 9.07 -13.48
C PRO A 46 -8.87 8.48 -12.10
N LYS A 47 -9.66 7.40 -12.07
CA LYS A 47 -10.06 6.75 -10.82
C LYS A 47 -8.89 6.03 -10.14
N ILE A 48 -8.12 5.27 -10.91
CA ILE A 48 -6.92 4.59 -10.42
C ILE A 48 -5.88 5.61 -9.93
N LEU A 49 -5.65 6.68 -10.70
CA LEU A 49 -4.73 7.76 -10.28
C LEU A 49 -5.19 8.46 -9.00
N GLN A 50 -6.50 8.65 -8.82
CA GLN A 50 -7.08 9.19 -7.59
C GLN A 50 -6.77 8.28 -6.40
N PHE A 51 -7.01 6.96 -6.51
CA PHE A 51 -6.73 5.99 -5.45
C PHE A 51 -5.25 5.92 -5.08
N ILE A 52 -4.37 6.00 -6.08
CA ILE A 52 -2.93 6.09 -5.83
C ILE A 52 -2.61 7.33 -4.98
N SER A 53 -3.22 8.46 -5.31
CA SER A 53 -2.96 9.75 -4.66
C SER A 53 -3.49 9.82 -3.22
N ILE A 54 -4.65 9.21 -2.93
CA ILE A 54 -5.26 9.27 -1.58
C ILE A 54 -4.90 8.08 -0.69
N GLY A 55 -4.51 6.94 -1.29
CA GLY A 55 -4.23 5.70 -0.59
C GLY A 55 -2.73 5.43 -0.48
N VAL A 56 -2.15 4.85 -1.53
CA VAL A 56 -0.78 4.28 -1.46
C VAL A 56 0.32 5.33 -1.36
N ALA A 57 0.16 6.50 -1.99
CA ALA A 57 1.14 7.59 -1.91
C ALA A 57 1.32 8.11 -0.48
N PRO A 58 0.26 8.54 0.24
CA PRO A 58 0.39 8.92 1.64
C PRO A 58 0.78 7.75 2.54
N ALA A 59 0.32 6.52 2.26
CA ALA A 59 0.74 5.32 3.01
C ALA A 59 2.27 5.12 2.97
N GLY A 60 2.87 5.25 1.78
CA GLY A 60 4.32 5.16 1.58
C GLY A 60 5.10 6.24 2.33
N ILE A 61 4.60 7.48 2.32
CA ILE A 61 5.18 8.59 3.08
C ILE A 61 5.15 8.29 4.58
N LEU A 62 4.01 7.83 5.11
CA LEU A 62 3.86 7.48 6.52
C LEU A 62 4.78 6.32 6.93
N ALA A 63 4.91 5.29 6.09
CA ALA A 63 5.85 4.19 6.31
C ALA A 63 7.30 4.70 6.36
N GLY A 64 7.69 5.57 5.41
CA GLY A 64 9.01 6.19 5.35
C GLY A 64 9.32 7.08 6.57
N LEU A 65 8.38 7.92 6.98
CA LEU A 65 8.52 8.78 8.16
C LEU A 65 8.61 7.94 9.45
N SER A 66 7.76 6.94 9.59
CA SER A 66 7.79 6.00 10.74
C SER A 66 9.13 5.29 10.82
N TYR A 67 9.70 4.91 9.68
CA TYR A 67 11.04 4.35 9.59
C TYR A 67 12.12 5.35 10.00
N LEU A 68 12.10 6.56 9.43
CA LEU A 68 13.09 7.60 9.68
C LEU A 68 13.18 7.99 11.15
N MET A 69 12.02 8.07 11.83
CA MET A 69 11.95 8.35 13.26
C MET A 69 12.45 7.15 14.09
N SER A 70 12.14 5.93 13.66
CA SER A 70 12.48 4.72 14.41
C SER A 70 13.92 4.24 14.22
N ARG A 71 14.61 4.62 13.12
CA ARG A 71 15.94 4.07 12.78
C ARG A 71 17.04 4.40 13.80
N ARG A 72 16.92 5.50 14.56
CA ARG A 72 17.95 5.93 15.53
C ARG A 72 17.99 5.06 16.79
N TYR A 73 16.83 4.53 17.20
CA TYR A 73 16.70 3.76 18.43
C TYR A 73 16.29 2.30 18.17
N GLY A 74 15.86 1.94 16.97
CA GLY A 74 15.38 0.61 16.62
C GLY A 74 14.03 0.27 17.27
N SER A 75 13.05 -0.13 16.47
CA SER A 75 11.72 -0.53 16.96
C SER A 75 11.21 -1.73 16.19
N LYS A 76 11.15 -2.90 16.86
CA LYS A 76 10.61 -4.13 16.28
C LYS A 76 9.14 -3.98 15.89
N SER A 77 8.34 -3.35 16.75
CA SER A 77 6.91 -3.15 16.50
C SER A 77 6.65 -2.29 15.26
N VAL A 78 7.40 -1.20 15.08
CA VAL A 78 7.26 -0.35 13.88
C VAL A 78 7.76 -1.08 12.63
N GLY A 79 8.86 -1.82 12.75
CA GLY A 79 9.36 -2.66 11.65
C GLY A 79 8.33 -3.68 11.17
N TYR A 80 7.68 -4.41 12.09
CA TYR A 80 6.62 -5.35 11.74
C TYR A 80 5.40 -4.68 11.10
N LEU A 81 5.00 -3.48 11.56
CA LEU A 81 3.89 -2.74 10.94
C LEU A 81 4.20 -2.32 9.50
N ILE A 82 5.42 -1.84 9.24
CA ILE A 82 5.84 -1.49 7.86
C ILE A 82 5.86 -2.73 6.96
N ILE A 83 6.38 -3.86 7.47
CA ILE A 83 6.34 -5.14 6.74
C ILE A 83 4.89 -5.55 6.46
N ALA A 84 4.01 -5.47 7.46
CA ALA A 84 2.60 -5.81 7.30
C ALA A 84 1.92 -4.96 6.22
N GLY A 85 2.20 -3.65 6.15
CA GLY A 85 1.70 -2.80 5.07
C GLY A 85 2.18 -3.25 3.68
N GLY A 86 3.46 -3.62 3.57
CA GLY A 86 4.01 -4.20 2.33
C GLY A 86 3.35 -5.54 1.95
N VAL A 87 3.11 -6.43 2.92
CA VAL A 87 2.43 -7.71 2.68
C VAL A 87 0.98 -7.50 2.23
N VAL A 88 0.24 -6.59 2.88
CA VAL A 88 -1.13 -6.24 2.50
C VAL A 88 -1.16 -5.74 1.06
N MET A 89 -0.25 -4.83 0.70
CA MET A 89 -0.15 -4.33 -0.66
C MET A 89 0.20 -5.45 -1.67
N LEU A 90 1.15 -6.32 -1.33
CA LEU A 90 1.53 -7.43 -2.22
C LEU A 90 0.35 -8.37 -2.49
N VAL A 91 -0.26 -8.90 -1.43
CA VAL A 91 -1.39 -9.85 -1.55
C VAL A 91 -2.57 -9.21 -2.25
N GLY A 92 -2.89 -7.96 -1.90
CA GLY A 92 -3.97 -7.21 -2.53
C GLY A 92 -3.76 -7.01 -4.02
N MET A 93 -2.58 -6.56 -4.43
CA MET A 93 -2.27 -6.33 -5.84
C MET A 93 -2.14 -7.63 -6.63
N THR A 94 -1.67 -8.73 -6.01
CA THR A 94 -1.71 -10.05 -6.63
C THR A 94 -3.14 -10.49 -6.90
N TYR A 95 -4.07 -10.27 -5.97
CA TYR A 95 -5.48 -10.57 -6.21
C TYR A 95 -6.08 -9.71 -7.32
N VAL A 96 -5.82 -8.39 -7.30
CA VAL A 96 -6.25 -7.47 -8.38
C VAL A 96 -5.69 -7.90 -9.73
N TYR A 97 -4.43 -8.36 -9.78
CA TYR A 97 -3.83 -8.86 -11.01
C TYR A 97 -4.58 -10.07 -11.59
N THR A 98 -5.15 -10.95 -10.75
CA THR A 98 -6.00 -12.06 -11.24
C THR A 98 -7.34 -11.62 -11.83
N LEU A 99 -7.76 -10.37 -11.60
CA LEU A 99 -8.97 -9.79 -12.17
C LEU A 99 -8.72 -9.13 -13.51
N VAL A 100 -7.46 -8.78 -13.85
CA VAL A 100 -7.11 -8.07 -15.10
C VAL A 100 -7.64 -8.82 -16.32
N ASP A 101 -7.43 -10.14 -16.39
CA ASP A 101 -7.88 -10.96 -17.53
C ASP A 101 -9.41 -11.12 -17.64
N LYS A 102 -10.15 -10.66 -16.64
CA LYS A 102 -11.62 -10.73 -16.59
C LYS A 102 -12.29 -9.38 -16.84
N VAL A 103 -11.51 -8.31 -16.90
CA VAL A 103 -12.02 -6.96 -17.16
C VAL A 103 -12.51 -6.91 -18.61
N GLU A 104 -13.65 -6.25 -18.83
CA GLU A 104 -14.19 -6.06 -20.17
C GLU A 104 -13.20 -5.25 -21.04
N ASP A 105 -13.08 -5.61 -22.31
CA ASP A 105 -12.08 -5.05 -23.24
C ASP A 105 -12.16 -3.51 -23.34
N GLU A 106 -13.33 -2.92 -23.10
CA GLU A 106 -13.54 -1.47 -23.12
C GLU A 106 -12.82 -0.72 -21.99
N PHE A 107 -12.51 -1.39 -20.88
CA PHE A 107 -11.80 -0.79 -19.74
C PHE A 107 -10.33 -1.18 -19.66
N ILE A 108 -9.84 -2.05 -20.56
CA ILE A 108 -8.42 -2.43 -20.58
C ILE A 108 -7.57 -1.25 -21.04
N THR A 109 -6.92 -0.61 -20.07
CA THR A 109 -5.93 0.44 -20.32
C THR A 109 -4.55 0.04 -19.81
N ASP A 110 -3.53 0.82 -20.20
CA ASP A 110 -2.17 0.66 -19.67
C ASP A 110 -2.16 0.73 -18.14
N LEU A 111 -2.95 1.62 -17.52
CA LEU A 111 -3.00 1.72 -16.06
C LEU A 111 -3.65 0.48 -15.44
N VAL A 112 -4.74 -0.03 -16.01
CA VAL A 112 -5.39 -1.26 -15.53
C VAL A 112 -4.44 -2.47 -15.59
N THR A 113 -3.58 -2.52 -16.59
CA THR A 113 -2.63 -3.63 -16.76
C THR A 113 -1.40 -3.49 -15.84
N TYR A 114 -0.80 -2.31 -15.80
CA TYR A 114 0.52 -2.13 -15.18
C TYR A 114 0.47 -1.71 -13.71
N VAL A 115 -0.60 -1.09 -13.23
CA VAL A 115 -0.68 -0.62 -11.83
C VAL A 115 -0.57 -1.76 -10.81
N PRO A 116 -1.29 -2.89 -10.95
CA PRO A 116 -1.15 -4.01 -10.02
C PRO A 116 0.30 -4.53 -9.99
N ILE A 117 0.94 -4.65 -11.16
CA ILE A 117 2.33 -5.10 -11.30
C ILE A 117 3.30 -4.14 -10.61
N LEU A 118 3.13 -2.83 -10.83
CA LEU A 118 3.94 -1.80 -10.23
C LEU A 118 3.90 -1.88 -8.70
N PHE A 119 2.71 -2.00 -8.11
CA PHE A 119 2.57 -2.05 -6.65
C PHE A 119 2.94 -3.40 -6.04
N MET A 120 2.85 -4.52 -6.80
CA MET A 120 3.49 -5.78 -6.42
C MET A 120 5.00 -5.60 -6.29
N VAL A 121 5.66 -5.00 -7.28
CA VAL A 121 7.12 -4.76 -7.24
C VAL A 121 7.49 -3.79 -6.12
N LEU A 122 6.75 -2.69 -5.95
CA LEU A 122 6.99 -1.69 -4.89
C LEU A 122 6.77 -2.23 -3.48
N SER A 123 6.03 -3.32 -3.29
CA SER A 123 5.86 -3.94 -1.97
C SER A 123 7.16 -4.49 -1.40
N ILE A 124 8.06 -4.96 -2.28
CA ILE A 124 9.33 -5.57 -1.91
C ILE A 124 10.24 -4.57 -1.17
N PRO A 125 10.56 -3.38 -1.72
CA PRO A 125 11.37 -2.40 -1.00
C PRO A 125 10.71 -1.93 0.30
N VAL A 126 9.38 -1.81 0.36
CA VAL A 126 8.67 -1.47 1.61
C VAL A 126 8.93 -2.51 2.70
N MET A 127 8.80 -3.80 2.36
CA MET A 127 9.10 -4.90 3.29
C MET A 127 10.57 -4.93 3.70
N VAL A 128 11.50 -4.72 2.75
CA VAL A 128 12.93 -4.67 3.04
C VAL A 128 13.26 -3.55 4.03
N VAL A 129 12.71 -2.34 3.81
CA VAL A 129 12.87 -1.20 4.72
C VAL A 129 12.35 -1.55 6.13
N GLY A 130 11.16 -2.15 6.23
CA GLY A 130 10.63 -2.63 7.50
C GLY A 130 11.52 -3.70 8.17
N ALA A 131 12.10 -4.62 7.39
CA ALA A 131 12.99 -5.66 7.90
C ALA A 131 14.32 -5.11 8.44
N THR A 132 14.85 -4.04 7.85
CA THR A 132 16.08 -3.40 8.37
C THR A 132 15.91 -2.85 9.79
N LEU A 133 14.71 -2.37 10.16
CA LEU A 133 14.39 -1.95 11.53
C LEU A 133 14.44 -3.10 12.54
N LEU A 134 14.16 -4.33 12.11
CA LEU A 134 14.22 -5.51 12.98
C LEU A 134 15.65 -5.85 13.39
N LYS A 135 16.64 -5.53 12.54
CA LYS A 135 18.06 -5.78 12.77
C LYS A 135 18.74 -4.69 13.59
N LEU A 136 18.17 -3.48 13.65
CA LEU A 136 18.72 -2.36 14.41
C LEU A 136 18.59 -2.60 15.92
N LYS A 137 19.73 -2.77 16.62
CA LYS A 137 19.79 -2.86 18.09
C LYS A 137 19.57 -1.47 18.71
N LYS A 138 18.79 -1.42 19.79
CA LYS A 138 18.67 -0.22 20.64
C LYS A 138 20.06 0.28 21.02
N ARG A 139 20.40 1.52 20.63
CA ARG A 139 21.55 2.22 21.17
C ARG A 139 21.32 2.33 22.68
N ARG A 140 22.12 1.63 23.50
CA ARG A 140 22.02 1.72 24.97
C ARG A 140 22.13 3.21 25.34
N PRO A 141 21.22 3.76 26.17
CA PRO A 141 21.45 5.09 26.72
C PRO A 141 22.83 5.07 27.39
N ARG A 142 23.65 6.11 27.15
CA ARG A 142 24.90 6.27 27.90
C ARG A 142 24.50 6.23 29.37
N LYS A 143 25.09 5.32 30.15
CA LYS A 143 24.94 5.36 31.60
C LYS A 143 25.40 6.75 32.05
N GLU A 144 24.48 7.57 32.52
CA GLU A 144 24.83 8.78 33.25
C GLU A 144 25.45 8.28 34.57
N TYR A 145 26.78 8.32 34.63
CA TYR A 145 27.50 8.20 35.88
C TYR A 145 27.37 9.57 36.55
N PHE A 146 26.38 9.70 37.44
CA PHE A 146 26.35 10.74 38.46
C PHE A 146 26.91 10.18 39.75
#